data_AF-A0A8S2FZ09-F1
#
_entry.id   AF-A0A8S2FZ09-F1
#
_cell.length_a   1.000
_cell.length_b   1.000
_cell.length_c   1.000
_cell.angle_alpha   90.00
_cell.angle_beta   90.00
_cell.angle_gamma   90.00
#
_symmetry.space_group_name_H-M   'P 1'
#
loop_
_entity.id
_entity.type
_entity.pdbx_description
1 polymer ?
#
loop_
_entity_poly.entity_id
_entity_poly.type
_entity_poly.pdbx_seq_one_letter_code
_entity_poly.pdbx_strand_id
1 'polypeptide(L)'
;VYGSFVRSNNQNFDYIMLIDTEGLLSTEKGNEEYGRRLVLFCLAVSHLVIINISGQISEELKKMLELCANSLSHLGVDIVPKPVVHFVLNQQSNPNSNNHLEPMQKILTDIKKDKLSQKIDIRPETFHTLPSAFQKERFSFDHNDNEKPNISHTDPEFLEETQKLCNLVILSAKSYLGRVDEQFSDSSGWLRFVKTIFDTLLKFPDLTYFTDMNEKRQ
;
A
#
# COMPACT_ATOMS: atom_id res chain seq x y z
N VAL A 1 2.82 13.78 1.51
CA VAL A 1 2.69 12.66 2.46
C VAL A 1 2.23 13.24 3.78
N TYR A 2 1.14 12.72 4.34
CA TYR A 2 0.58 13.15 5.62
C TYR A 2 0.74 12.02 6.64
N GLY A 3 1.12 12.36 7.88
CA GLY A 3 1.31 11.39 8.96
C GLY A 3 0.32 11.64 10.10
N SER A 4 -0.26 10.59 10.66
CA SER A 4 -1.10 10.67 11.85
C SER A 4 -0.83 9.50 12.80
N PHE A 5 -0.98 9.74 14.10
CA PHE A 5 -0.90 8.68 15.11
C PHE A 5 -2.30 8.30 15.56
N VAL A 6 -2.63 7.02 15.43
CA VAL A 6 -3.87 6.42 15.92
C VAL A 6 -3.55 5.59 17.14
N ARG A 7 -4.21 5.87 18.26
CA ARG A 7 -4.05 5.06 19.48
C ARG A 7 -4.52 3.64 19.23
N SER A 8 -3.70 2.66 19.61
CA SER A 8 -4.07 1.26 19.55
C SER A 8 -4.63 0.77 20.88
N ASN A 9 -5.57 -0.17 20.82
CA ASN A 9 -6.03 -0.94 21.99
C ASN A 9 -5.22 -2.25 22.16
N ASN A 10 -4.07 -2.35 21.49
CA ASN A 10 -3.23 -3.53 21.48
C ASN A 10 -2.19 -3.44 22.60
N GLN A 11 -1.85 -4.59 23.21
CA GLN A 11 -0.84 -4.67 24.27
C GLN A 11 0.59 -4.59 23.74
N ASN A 12 0.81 -4.88 22.46
CA ASN A 12 2.14 -4.89 21.85
C ASN A 12 2.64 -3.50 21.42
N PHE A 13 1.75 -2.53 21.26
CA PHE A 13 2.11 -1.16 20.82
C PHE A 13 0.99 -0.19 21.18
N ASP A 14 1.37 1.01 21.65
CA ASP A 14 0.42 2.03 22.09
C ASP A 14 -0.20 2.82 20.92
N TYR A 15 0.55 2.97 19.82
CA TYR A 15 0.15 3.78 18.68
C TYR A 15 0.48 3.10 17.35
N ILE A 16 -0.38 3.33 16.36
CA ILE A 16 -0.14 3.04 14.96
C ILE A 16 0.09 4.37 14.27
N MET A 17 1.21 4.51 13.59
CA MET A 17 1.44 5.66 12.73
C MET A 17 0.96 5.34 11.31
N LEU A 18 0.02 6.13 10.83
CA LEU A 18 -0.53 6.06 9.49
C LEU A 18 0.14 7.10 8.61
N ILE A 19 0.59 6.67 7.44
CA ILE A 19 1.15 7.51 6.40
C ILE A 19 0.17 7.50 5.23
N ASP A 20 -0.46 8.63 4.97
CA ASP A 20 -1.30 8.84 3.81
C ASP A 20 -0.51 9.52 2.68
N THR A 21 -0.69 9.02 1.47
CA THR A 21 0.10 9.43 0.30
C THR A 21 -0.82 9.95 -0.81
N GLU A 22 -0.27 10.78 -1.69
CA GLU A 22 -1.00 11.15 -2.89
C GLU A 22 -1.10 9.96 -3.85
N GLY A 23 -2.10 9.97 -4.74
CA GLY A 23 -2.33 8.88 -5.70
C GLY A 23 -1.12 8.62 -6.62
N LEU A 24 -0.72 7.34 -6.73
CA LEU A 24 0.52 6.92 -7.39
C LEU A 24 0.56 7.08 -8.92
N LEU A 25 -0.56 7.40 -9.56
CA LEU A 25 -0.71 7.47 -11.03
C LEU A 25 -1.66 8.59 -11.47
N SER A 26 -1.82 9.65 -10.67
CA SER A 26 -2.66 10.78 -11.09
C SER A 26 -2.04 11.43 -12.34
N THR A 27 -2.75 11.36 -13.45
CA THR A 27 -2.42 11.96 -14.75
C THR A 27 -2.05 13.44 -14.67
N GLU A 28 -2.44 14.12 -13.59
CA GLU A 28 -2.18 15.54 -13.33
C GLU A 28 -0.69 15.88 -13.10
N LYS A 29 0.18 14.90 -12.79
CA LYS A 29 1.59 15.20 -12.44
C LYS A 29 2.64 14.76 -13.46
N GLY A 30 2.30 14.02 -14.51
CA GLY A 30 3.19 13.69 -15.64
C GLY A 30 4.57 13.11 -15.29
N ASN A 31 4.80 12.68 -14.04
CA ASN A 31 6.11 12.34 -13.53
C ASN A 31 6.08 10.96 -12.84
N GLU A 32 6.24 9.91 -13.65
CA GLU A 32 6.35 8.51 -13.17
C GLU A 32 7.45 8.33 -12.11
N GLU A 33 8.49 9.15 -12.16
CA GLU A 33 9.61 9.11 -11.21
C GLU A 33 9.19 9.53 -9.80
N TYR A 34 8.23 10.44 -9.68
CA TYR A 34 7.68 10.82 -8.38
C TYR A 34 6.92 9.65 -7.74
N GLY A 35 6.09 8.95 -8.53
CA GLY A 35 5.35 7.76 -8.07
C GLY A 35 6.31 6.66 -7.59
N ARG A 36 7.36 6.37 -8.38
CA ARG A 36 8.39 5.39 -8.01
C ARG A 36 9.12 5.76 -6.72
N ARG A 37 9.55 7.02 -6.57
CA ARG A 37 10.21 7.52 -5.35
C ARG A 37 9.30 7.41 -4.13
N LEU A 38 8.02 7.70 -4.30
CA LEU A 38 7.03 7.60 -3.22
C LEU A 38 6.80 6.13 -2.80
N VAL A 39 6.70 5.19 -3.75
CA VAL A 39 6.61 3.75 -3.43
C VAL A 39 7.86 3.26 -2.72
N LEU A 40 9.05 3.58 -3.26
CA LEU A 40 10.32 3.20 -2.66
C LEU A 40 10.48 3.75 -1.24
N PHE A 41 10.11 5.01 -1.03
CA PHE A 41 10.05 5.62 0.29
C PHE A 41 9.14 4.85 1.24
N CYS A 42 7.89 4.57 0.83
CA CYS A 42 6.93 3.86 1.67
C CYS A 42 7.41 2.46 2.05
N LEU A 43 7.98 1.71 1.11
CA LEU A 43 8.55 0.39 1.38
C LEU A 43 9.74 0.46 2.35
N ALA A 44 10.58 1.49 2.24
CA ALA A 44 11.76 1.62 3.10
C ALA A 44 11.44 2.01 4.54
N VAL A 45 10.31 2.71 4.79
CA VAL A 45 10.00 3.31 6.10
C VAL A 45 8.85 2.67 6.88
N SER A 46 8.12 1.73 6.27
CA SER A 46 6.86 1.23 6.83
C SER A 46 6.93 -0.25 7.15
N HIS A 47 6.46 -0.67 8.33
CA HIS A 47 6.29 -2.09 8.65
C HIS A 47 5.26 -2.76 7.74
N LEU A 48 4.22 -2.01 7.38
CA LEU A 48 3.15 -2.43 6.47
C LEU A 48 2.90 -1.34 5.43
N VAL A 49 2.62 -1.76 4.20
CA VAL A 49 2.22 -0.87 3.10
C VAL A 49 0.90 -1.37 2.54
N ILE A 50 -0.10 -0.48 2.43
CA ILE A 50 -1.39 -0.80 1.83
C ILE A 50 -1.45 -0.17 0.44
N ILE A 51 -1.59 -0.99 -0.59
CA ILE A 51 -1.80 -0.57 -1.97
C ILE A 51 -3.30 -0.66 -2.26
N ASN A 52 -3.97 0.49 -2.23
CA ASN A 52 -5.39 0.61 -2.54
C ASN A 52 -5.59 0.83 -4.05
N ILE A 53 -6.37 -0.04 -4.68
CA ILE A 53 -6.57 -0.10 -6.13
C ILE A 53 -8.06 -0.06 -6.43
N SER A 54 -8.49 0.86 -7.28
CA SER A 54 -9.82 0.82 -7.88
C SER A 54 -9.77 -0.03 -9.15
N GLY A 55 -10.58 -1.08 -9.25
CA GLY A 55 -10.60 -1.96 -10.42
C GLY A 55 -9.55 -3.07 -10.37
N GLN A 56 -8.78 -3.26 -11.46
CA GLN A 56 -7.84 -4.37 -11.61
C GLN A 56 -6.38 -3.95 -11.35
N ILE A 57 -5.54 -4.93 -10.98
CA ILE A 57 -4.10 -4.69 -10.79
C ILE A 57 -3.44 -4.53 -12.16
N SER A 58 -2.99 -3.32 -12.48
CA SER A 58 -2.32 -3.02 -13.75
C SER A 58 -0.91 -3.61 -13.82
N GLU A 59 -0.44 -3.93 -15.03
CA GLU A 59 0.94 -4.35 -15.26
C GLU A 59 1.95 -3.25 -14.94
N GLU A 60 1.56 -1.98 -15.06
CA GLU A 60 2.38 -0.83 -14.68
C GLU A 60 2.67 -0.81 -13.17
N LEU A 61 1.64 -1.02 -12.34
CA LEU A 61 1.80 -1.09 -10.89
C LEU A 61 2.69 -2.27 -10.49
N LYS A 62 2.57 -3.42 -11.17
CA LYS A 62 3.44 -4.59 -10.93
C LYS A 62 4.90 -4.25 -11.21
N LYS A 63 5.18 -3.70 -12.40
CA LYS A 63 6.54 -3.27 -12.77
C LYS A 63 7.10 -2.24 -11.81
N MET A 64 6.28 -1.27 -11.38
CA MET A 64 6.70 -0.25 -10.41
C MET A 64 7.08 -0.89 -9.07
N LEU A 65 6.28 -1.83 -8.58
CA LEU A 65 6.55 -2.52 -7.31
C LEU A 65 7.81 -3.39 -7.40
N GLU A 66 7.98 -4.12 -8.51
CA GLU A 66 9.18 -4.91 -8.80
C GLU A 66 10.44 -4.06 -8.77
N LEU A 67 10.42 -2.96 -9.50
CA LEU A 67 11.49 -1.98 -9.56
C LEU A 67 11.85 -1.45 -8.16
N CYS A 68 10.85 -0.97 -7.42
CA CYS A 68 11.08 -0.38 -6.11
C CYS A 68 11.56 -1.40 -5.08
N ALA A 69 11.01 -2.62 -5.08
CA ALA A 69 11.45 -3.69 -4.19
C ALA A 69 12.91 -4.08 -4.44
N ASN A 70 13.36 -4.10 -5.71
CA ASN A 70 14.75 -4.32 -6.06
C ASN A 70 15.64 -3.16 -5.61
N SER A 71 15.19 -1.91 -5.84
CA SER A 71 15.87 -0.68 -5.42
C SER A 71 16.10 -0.57 -3.90
N LEU A 72 15.33 -1.26 -3.06
CA LEU A 72 15.54 -1.27 -1.59
C LEU A 72 16.97 -1.67 -1.21
N SER A 73 17.57 -2.65 -1.91
CA SER A 73 18.96 -3.08 -1.67
C SER A 73 19.98 -1.99 -1.91
N HIS A 74 19.65 -1.05 -2.79
CA HIS A 74 20.56 -0.06 -3.31
C HIS A 74 20.51 1.24 -2.52
N LEU A 75 19.62 1.38 -1.53
CA LEU A 75 19.55 2.59 -0.71
C LEU A 75 20.82 2.83 0.13
N GLY A 76 21.56 1.77 0.48
CA GLY A 76 22.82 1.89 1.23
C GLY A 76 22.69 2.51 2.61
N VAL A 77 21.46 2.56 3.15
CA VAL A 77 21.09 3.03 4.49
C VAL A 77 20.19 2.00 5.14
N ASP A 78 20.05 2.07 6.47
CA ASP A 78 19.13 1.20 7.19
C ASP A 78 17.69 1.44 6.72
N ILE A 79 16.98 0.35 6.46
CA ILE A 79 15.58 0.33 6.03
C ILE A 79 14.77 -0.61 6.92
N VAL A 80 13.44 -0.46 6.90
CA VAL A 80 12.54 -1.42 7.51
C VAL A 80 12.66 -2.73 6.73
N PRO A 81 13.08 -3.83 7.37
CA PRO A 81 13.37 -5.06 6.66
C PRO A 81 12.08 -5.78 6.28
N LYS A 82 11.92 -6.10 5.00
CA LYS A 82 10.85 -6.97 4.50
C LYS A 82 9.44 -6.51 4.92
N PRO A 83 9.04 -5.28 4.53
CA PRO A 83 7.71 -4.74 4.85
C PRO A 83 6.60 -5.64 4.31
N VAL A 84 5.48 -5.74 5.03
CA VAL A 84 4.31 -6.50 4.58
C VAL A 84 3.46 -5.64 3.65
N VAL A 85 3.21 -6.11 2.43
CA VAL A 85 2.42 -5.38 1.45
C VAL A 85 1.02 -6.00 1.33
N HIS A 86 0.02 -5.19 1.67
CA HIS A 86 -1.40 -5.52 1.54
C HIS A 86 -1.96 -4.89 0.26
N PHE A 87 -2.64 -5.69 -0.56
CA PHE A 87 -3.38 -5.20 -1.72
C PHE A 87 -4.85 -5.12 -1.37
N VAL A 88 -5.47 -3.96 -1.61
CA VAL A 88 -6.90 -3.74 -1.38
C VAL A 88 -7.54 -3.37 -2.71
N LEU A 89 -8.27 -4.31 -3.28
CA LEU A 89 -9.08 -4.13 -4.49
C LEU A 89 -10.41 -3.52 -4.07
N ASN A 90 -10.52 -2.20 -4.18
CA ASN A 90 -11.66 -1.44 -3.72
C ASN A 90 -12.68 -1.23 -4.83
N GLN A 91 -13.92 -0.93 -4.45
CA GLN A 91 -15.05 -0.66 -5.36
C GLN A 91 -15.33 -1.81 -6.33
N GLN A 92 -15.16 -3.06 -5.90
CA GLN A 92 -15.47 -4.19 -6.77
C GLN A 92 -16.97 -4.39 -6.87
N SER A 93 -17.47 -4.50 -8.11
CA SER A 93 -18.86 -4.82 -8.40
C SER A 93 -19.23 -6.25 -8.04
N ASN A 94 -18.24 -7.15 -8.00
CA ASN A 94 -18.39 -8.51 -7.50
C ASN A 94 -17.12 -8.92 -6.72
N PRO A 95 -17.09 -8.70 -5.40
CA PRO A 95 -15.94 -9.02 -4.55
C PRO A 95 -15.52 -10.50 -4.58
N ASN A 96 -16.48 -11.39 -4.88
CA ASN A 96 -16.31 -12.83 -4.94
C ASN A 96 -15.94 -13.34 -6.35
N SER A 97 -15.68 -12.45 -7.31
CA SER A 97 -15.35 -12.87 -8.66
C SER A 97 -13.93 -13.43 -8.76
N ASN A 98 -13.79 -14.59 -9.41
CA ASN A 98 -12.48 -15.22 -9.70
C ASN A 98 -11.58 -14.35 -10.60
N ASN A 99 -12.08 -13.23 -11.13
CA ASN A 99 -11.39 -12.33 -12.05
C ASN A 99 -10.13 -11.70 -11.44
N HIS A 100 -9.99 -11.70 -10.11
CA HIS A 100 -8.81 -11.18 -9.42
C HIS A 100 -7.76 -12.25 -9.12
N LEU A 101 -8.14 -13.54 -9.15
CA LEU A 101 -7.24 -14.63 -8.78
C LEU A 101 -6.06 -14.77 -9.75
N GLU A 102 -6.29 -14.63 -11.05
CA GLU A 102 -5.23 -14.71 -12.05
C GLU A 102 -4.17 -13.59 -11.89
N PRO A 103 -4.54 -12.29 -11.82
CA PRO A 103 -3.58 -11.23 -11.51
C PRO A 103 -2.84 -11.42 -10.19
N MET A 104 -3.53 -11.89 -9.14
CA MET A 104 -2.95 -12.17 -7.83
C MET A 104 -1.93 -13.31 -7.89
N GLN A 105 -2.28 -14.43 -8.53
CA GLN A 105 -1.39 -15.57 -8.72
C GLN A 105 -0.16 -15.19 -9.53
N LYS A 106 -0.33 -14.33 -10.55
CA LYS A 106 0.79 -13.80 -11.33
C LYS A 106 1.75 -12.99 -10.46
N ILE A 107 1.25 -12.04 -9.67
CA ILE A 107 2.08 -11.27 -8.71
C ILE A 107 2.82 -12.19 -7.74
N LEU A 108 2.11 -13.14 -7.13
CA LEU A 108 2.70 -14.11 -6.21
C LEU A 108 3.77 -14.98 -6.88
N THR A 109 3.60 -15.29 -8.17
CA THR A 109 4.56 -16.08 -8.96
C THR A 109 5.80 -15.26 -9.30
N ASP A 110 5.62 -14.01 -9.73
CA ASP A 110 6.70 -13.11 -10.14
C ASP A 110 7.56 -12.73 -8.91
N ILE A 111 6.94 -12.48 -7.76
CA ILE A 111 7.62 -12.25 -6.47
C ILE A 111 8.50 -13.44 -6.04
N LYS A 112 8.07 -14.67 -6.36
CA LYS A 112 8.84 -15.88 -6.06
C LYS A 112 10.05 -16.05 -6.98
N LYS A 113 9.96 -15.59 -8.23
CA LYS A 113 11.02 -15.74 -9.23
C LYS A 113 12.20 -14.80 -8.98
N ASP A 114 11.93 -13.53 -8.69
CA ASP A 114 12.96 -12.48 -8.71
C ASP A 114 13.63 -12.19 -7.36
N LYS A 115 13.61 -13.15 -6.42
CA LYS A 115 14.05 -12.95 -5.02
C LYS A 115 13.35 -11.78 -4.30
N LEU A 116 12.31 -11.20 -4.90
CA LEU A 116 11.48 -10.13 -4.33
C LEU A 116 10.89 -10.52 -2.98
N SER A 117 10.57 -11.81 -2.80
CA SER A 117 10.12 -12.39 -1.52
C SER A 117 11.14 -12.24 -0.36
N GLN A 118 12.39 -11.92 -0.65
CA GLN A 118 13.41 -11.57 0.36
C GLN A 118 13.35 -10.08 0.74
N LYS A 119 12.79 -9.23 -0.12
CA LYS A 119 12.77 -7.76 0.02
C LYS A 119 11.44 -7.25 0.55
N ILE A 120 10.33 -7.88 0.20
CA ILE A 120 8.97 -7.53 0.66
C ILE A 120 8.19 -8.81 0.97
N ASP A 121 7.21 -8.73 1.88
CA ASP A 121 6.36 -9.83 2.29
C ASP A 121 4.95 -9.68 1.68
N ILE A 122 4.66 -10.50 0.67
CA ILE A 122 3.35 -10.59 0.02
C ILE A 122 2.92 -12.05 0.06
N ARG A 123 1.70 -12.28 0.53
CA ARG A 123 1.13 -13.62 0.71
C ARG A 123 -0.31 -13.62 0.18
N PRO A 124 -0.90 -14.80 -0.12
CA PRO A 124 -2.29 -14.86 -0.54
C PRO A 124 -3.24 -14.11 0.41
N GLU A 125 -2.97 -14.17 1.72
CA GLU A 125 -3.79 -13.53 2.77
C GLU A 125 -3.60 -12.01 2.86
N THR A 126 -2.64 -11.43 2.14
CA THR A 126 -2.44 -9.98 2.09
C THR A 126 -3.23 -9.32 0.96
N PHE A 127 -4.01 -10.08 0.19
CA PHE A 127 -4.94 -9.56 -0.80
C PHE A 127 -6.37 -9.51 -0.25
N HIS A 128 -7.00 -8.36 -0.41
CA HIS A 128 -8.32 -8.05 0.13
C HIS A 128 -9.18 -7.44 -0.96
N THR A 129 -10.46 -7.73 -0.93
CA THR A 129 -11.43 -7.15 -1.85
C THR A 129 -12.50 -6.43 -1.06
N LEU A 130 -12.81 -5.19 -1.44
CA LEU A 130 -13.88 -4.40 -0.83
C LEU A 130 -14.93 -4.07 -1.89
N PRO A 131 -16.24 -4.19 -1.56
CA PRO A 131 -17.31 -3.70 -2.42
C PRO A 131 -17.31 -2.17 -2.49
N SER A 132 -18.26 -1.59 -3.23
CA SER A 132 -18.47 -0.14 -3.19
C SER A 132 -18.89 0.31 -1.79
N ALA A 133 -18.30 1.39 -1.29
CA ALA A 133 -18.64 1.94 0.02
C ALA A 133 -20.08 2.50 0.08
N PHE A 134 -20.60 2.94 -1.06
CA PHE A 134 -21.91 3.57 -1.14
C PHE A 134 -22.75 2.92 -2.22
N GLN A 135 -24.02 2.70 -1.89
CA GLN A 135 -25.07 2.34 -2.84
C GLN A 135 -25.92 3.59 -3.10
N LYS A 136 -26.33 3.77 -4.36
CA LYS A 136 -27.23 4.86 -4.76
C LYS A 136 -28.63 4.29 -4.91
N GLU A 137 -29.55 4.72 -4.06
CA GLU A 137 -30.97 4.43 -4.22
C GLU A 137 -31.69 5.61 -4.89
N ARG A 138 -32.50 5.30 -5.90
CA ARG A 138 -33.43 6.25 -6.51
C ARG A 138 -34.83 5.93 -6.01
N PHE A 139 -35.43 6.85 -5.26
CA PHE A 139 -36.83 6.71 -4.87
C PHE A 139 -37.75 7.04 -6.04
N SER A 140 -38.64 6.10 -6.39
CA SER A 140 -39.77 6.36 -7.27
C SER A 140 -40.96 6.81 -6.44
N PHE A 141 -41.11 8.12 -6.24
CA PHE A 141 -42.42 8.71 -5.94
C PHE A 141 -43.09 9.04 -7.27
N ASP A 142 -44.37 8.67 -7.39
CA ASP A 142 -45.17 8.91 -8.58
C ASP A 142 -45.23 10.41 -8.90
N HIS A 143 -45.03 10.69 -10.19
CA HIS A 143 -45.18 11.95 -10.93
C HIS A 143 -44.07 13.02 -10.83
N ASN A 144 -43.44 13.24 -12.02
CA ASN A 144 -42.45 14.25 -12.44
C ASN A 144 -40.97 13.97 -12.13
N ASP A 145 -40.19 13.75 -13.20
CA ASP A 145 -39.01 12.85 -13.20
C ASP A 145 -37.66 13.53 -13.46
N ASN A 146 -37.53 14.86 -13.29
CA ASN A 146 -36.31 15.56 -13.72
C ASN A 146 -35.34 16.01 -12.62
N GLU A 147 -35.71 15.97 -11.33
CA GLU A 147 -34.82 16.39 -10.23
C GLU A 147 -35.02 15.53 -8.97
N LYS A 148 -34.69 14.23 -9.06
CA LYS A 148 -34.77 13.33 -7.91
C LYS A 148 -33.47 13.37 -7.09
N PRO A 149 -33.52 13.61 -5.77
CA PRO A 149 -32.33 13.56 -4.93
C PRO A 149 -31.80 12.13 -4.88
N ASN A 150 -30.53 11.95 -5.18
CA ASN A 150 -29.84 10.68 -4.94
C ASN A 150 -29.48 10.63 -3.45
N ILE A 151 -30.00 9.63 -2.74
CA ILE A 151 -29.55 9.33 -1.38
C ILE A 151 -28.49 8.25 -1.50
N SER A 152 -27.35 8.51 -0.86
CA SER A 152 -26.27 7.54 -0.72
C SER A 152 -26.31 6.98 0.69
N HIS A 153 -26.46 5.67 0.81
CA HIS A 153 -26.25 4.96 2.08
C HIS A 153 -24.99 4.13 2.01
N THR A 154 -24.38 3.91 3.17
CA THR A 154 -23.23 3.02 3.28
C THR A 154 -23.65 1.59 3.05
N ASP A 155 -22.90 0.87 2.23
CA ASP A 155 -23.10 -0.55 2.00
C ASP A 155 -22.74 -1.34 3.28
N PRO A 156 -23.66 -2.14 3.86
CA PRO A 156 -23.36 -2.96 5.03
C PRO A 156 -22.23 -3.97 4.78
N GLU A 157 -22.13 -4.53 3.56
CA GLU A 157 -21.06 -5.47 3.20
C GLU A 157 -19.70 -4.76 3.22
N PHE A 158 -19.65 -3.50 2.75
CA PHE A 158 -18.43 -2.69 2.84
C PHE A 158 -17.97 -2.49 4.28
N LEU A 159 -18.89 -2.24 5.21
CA LEU A 159 -18.57 -2.09 6.63
C LEU A 159 -18.01 -3.39 7.22
N GLU A 160 -18.63 -4.52 6.92
CA GLU A 160 -18.19 -5.83 7.39
C GLU A 160 -16.78 -6.18 6.87
N GLU A 161 -16.56 -6.02 5.56
CA GLU A 161 -15.27 -6.31 4.93
C GLU A 161 -14.17 -5.34 5.37
N THR A 162 -14.50 -4.06 5.59
CA THR A 162 -13.56 -3.08 6.14
C THR A 162 -13.16 -3.45 7.56
N GLN A 163 -14.11 -3.88 8.40
CA GLN A 163 -13.82 -4.32 9.77
C GLN A 163 -12.92 -5.56 9.79
N LYS A 164 -13.16 -6.52 8.88
CA LYS A 164 -12.29 -7.69 8.68
C LYS A 164 -10.88 -7.26 8.26
N LEU A 165 -10.77 -6.36 7.28
CA LEU A 165 -9.49 -5.82 6.82
C LEU A 165 -8.72 -5.14 7.96
N CYS A 166 -9.38 -4.28 8.76
CA CYS A 166 -8.75 -3.64 9.92
C CYS A 166 -8.16 -4.67 10.89
N ASN A 167 -8.91 -5.73 11.20
CA ASN A 167 -8.43 -6.80 12.07
C ASN A 167 -7.22 -7.53 11.46
N LEU A 168 -7.25 -7.83 10.16
CA LEU A 168 -6.15 -8.49 9.46
C LEU A 168 -4.88 -7.63 9.42
N VAL A 169 -5.02 -6.31 9.20
CA VAL A 169 -3.89 -5.37 9.23
C VAL A 169 -3.26 -5.32 10.63
N ILE A 170 -4.07 -5.28 11.69
CA ILE A 170 -3.57 -5.29 13.08
C ILE A 170 -2.85 -6.61 13.39
N LEU A 171 -3.41 -7.75 12.97
CA LEU A 171 -2.77 -9.06 13.14
C LEU A 171 -1.45 -9.15 12.37
N SER A 172 -1.41 -8.61 11.16
CA SER A 172 -0.20 -8.53 10.34
C SER A 172 0.88 -7.68 11.02
N ALA A 173 0.50 -6.55 11.64
CA ALA A 173 1.41 -5.72 12.42
C ALA A 173 1.98 -6.45 13.64
N LYS A 174 1.14 -7.18 14.40
CA LYS A 174 1.60 -8.04 15.51
C LYS A 174 2.60 -9.10 15.02
N SER A 175 2.25 -9.78 13.93
CA SER A 175 3.09 -10.81 13.34
C SER A 175 4.43 -10.26 12.83
N TYR A 176 4.44 -9.03 12.32
CA TYR A 176 5.66 -8.36 11.90
C TYR A 176 6.57 -8.04 13.09
N LEU A 177 6.04 -7.41 14.15
CA LEU A 177 6.82 -7.06 15.34
C LEU A 177 7.42 -8.28 16.05
N GLY A 178 6.79 -9.46 15.94
CA GLY A 178 7.35 -10.71 16.46
C GLY A 178 8.52 -11.30 15.65
N ARG A 179 8.82 -10.76 14.45
CA ARG A 179 9.81 -11.33 13.50
C ARG A 179 11.09 -10.51 13.36
N VAL A 180 11.08 -9.25 13.78
CA VAL A 180 12.11 -8.28 13.44
C VAL A 180 12.52 -7.49 14.68
N ASP A 181 13.82 -7.27 14.85
CA ASP A 181 14.34 -6.37 15.88
C ASP A 181 13.92 -4.92 15.57
N GLU A 182 13.45 -4.19 16.57
CA GLU A 182 12.91 -2.84 16.39
C GLU A 182 13.99 -1.85 15.90
N GLN A 183 13.81 -1.29 14.69
CA GLN A 183 14.65 -0.19 14.19
C GLN A 183 14.39 1.11 14.96
N PHE A 184 13.15 1.28 15.42
CA PHE A 184 12.67 2.40 16.20
C PHE A 184 11.45 1.95 17.02
N SER A 185 11.28 2.53 18.20
CA SER A 185 10.15 2.24 19.10
C SER A 185 9.32 3.48 19.44
N ASP A 186 9.76 4.66 19.00
CA ASP A 186 9.09 5.94 19.24
C ASP A 186 9.09 6.84 17.99
N SER A 187 8.29 7.91 18.05
CA SER A 187 8.11 8.85 16.94
C SER A 187 9.39 9.64 16.60
N SER A 188 10.25 9.91 17.58
CA SER A 188 11.51 10.64 17.37
C SER A 188 12.58 9.76 16.73
N GLY A 189 12.63 8.48 17.11
CA GLY A 189 13.41 7.44 16.45
C GLY A 189 12.97 7.28 14.99
N TRP A 190 11.66 7.13 14.77
CA TRP A 190 11.10 7.04 13.42
C TRP A 190 11.43 8.28 12.56
N LEU A 191 11.27 9.50 13.08
CA LEU A 191 11.58 10.72 12.33
C LEU A 191 13.06 10.81 11.92
N ARG A 192 13.99 10.44 12.81
CA ARG A 192 15.43 10.40 12.50
C ARG A 192 15.73 9.36 11.42
N PHE A 193 15.12 8.19 11.55
CA PHE A 193 15.25 7.09 10.60
C PHE A 193 14.75 7.49 9.19
N VAL A 194 13.54 8.04 9.11
CA VAL A 194 12.92 8.50 7.87
C VAL A 194 13.70 9.63 7.21
N LYS A 195 14.23 10.56 8.01
CA LYS A 195 15.01 11.68 7.49
C LYS A 195 16.21 11.19 6.69
N THR A 196 16.92 10.18 7.19
CA THR A 196 18.06 9.57 6.49
C THR A 196 17.63 8.99 5.13
N ILE A 197 16.53 8.24 5.09
CA ILE A 197 16.00 7.64 3.86
C ILE A 197 15.55 8.74 2.88
N PHE A 198 14.83 9.75 3.37
CA PHE A 198 14.35 10.86 2.56
C PHE A 198 15.51 11.65 1.94
N ASP A 199 16.52 11.99 2.75
CA ASP A 199 17.71 12.71 2.28
C ASP A 199 18.50 11.87 1.23
N THR A 200 18.53 10.54 1.37
CA THR A 200 19.12 9.63 0.37
C THR A 200 18.33 9.63 -0.94
N LEU A 201 17.00 9.52 -0.89
CA LEU A 201 16.16 9.55 -2.09
C LEU A 201 16.22 10.88 -2.85
N LEU A 202 16.41 11.99 -2.13
CA LEU A 202 16.62 13.31 -2.76
C LEU A 202 17.98 13.41 -3.45
N LYS A 203 19.04 12.82 -2.89
CA LYS A 203 20.39 12.81 -3.48
C LYS A 203 20.48 11.92 -4.72
N PHE A 204 19.69 10.86 -4.77
CA PHE A 204 19.70 9.89 -5.86
C PHE A 204 18.30 9.73 -6.48
N PRO A 205 17.82 10.76 -7.20
CA PRO A 205 16.47 10.77 -7.77
C PRO A 205 16.24 9.59 -8.73
N ASP A 206 17.27 9.18 -9.46
CA ASP A 206 17.22 8.14 -10.47
C ASP A 206 17.45 6.71 -9.93
N LEU A 207 17.43 6.49 -8.61
CA LEU A 207 17.72 5.17 -7.97
C LEU A 207 16.90 4.01 -8.53
N THR A 208 15.75 4.31 -9.11
CA THR A 208 14.86 3.33 -9.70
C THR A 208 15.17 3.03 -11.17
N TYR A 209 16.11 3.74 -11.81
CA TYR A 209 16.53 3.50 -13.20
C TYR A 209 17.77 2.61 -13.31
N PHE A 210 18.47 2.36 -12.21
CA PHE A 210 19.73 1.63 -12.19
C PHE A 210 19.61 0.32 -11.42
N THR A 211 20.29 -0.71 -11.93
CA THR A 211 20.38 -2.02 -11.29
C THR A 211 21.42 -2.04 -10.18
N ASP A 212 22.31 -1.04 -10.10
CA ASP A 212 23.28 -0.85 -9.03
C ASP A 212 23.61 0.65 -8.82
N MET A 213 23.83 1.10 -7.58
CA MET A 213 24.38 2.43 -7.29
C MET A 213 25.79 2.64 -7.86
N ASN A 214 26.54 1.56 -8.10
CA ASN A 214 27.86 1.64 -8.72
C ASN A 214 27.84 1.98 -10.22
N GLU A 215 26.72 1.74 -10.92
CA GLU A 215 26.55 2.17 -12.33
C GLU A 215 26.58 3.69 -12.47
N LYS A 216 26.31 4.44 -11.39
CA LYS A 216 26.36 5.91 -11.36
C LYS A 216 27.75 6.47 -11.00
N ARG A 217 28.68 5.65 -10.51
CA ARG A 217 30.04 6.08 -10.11
C ARG A 217 31.07 5.98 -11.25
N GLN A 218 30.67 5.50 -12.43
CA GLN A 218 31.45 5.52 -13.67
C GLN A 218 31.09 6.75 -14.51
#